data_AF-A0A098SCK5-F1
#
_entry.id   AF-A0A098SCK5-F1
#
_cell.length_a   1.000
_cell.length_b   1.000
_cell.length_c   1.000
_cell.angle_alpha   90.00
_cell.angle_beta   90.00
_cell.angle_gamma   90.00
#
_symmetry.space_group_name_H-M   'P 1'
#
loop_
_entity.id
_entity.type
_entity.pdbx_description
1 polymer ?
#
loop_
_entity_poly.entity_id
_entity_poly.type
_entity_poly.pdbx_seq_one_letter_code
_entity_poly.pdbx_strand_id
1 'polypeptide(L)'
;MQEGLKRIATMVVLRHEDAFLLLERNKMPNAGMYVPVGGKVEPYERPIDTAVRETAEETGIQLTREQLTYGGVLTETSPVHYNWLCFIFIAAIEWVPPPPCDEGTLHWVPRSGLLDVPTPPTDWQIYEYLLSGQPFALDALYDAQLNLLEMREEISGKVVFPQNRDSR
;
A
#
# COMPACT_ATOMS: atom_id res chain seq x y z
N MET A 1 3.63 4.11 24.31
CA MET A 1 4.40 4.23 23.05
C MET A 1 4.82 5.67 22.91
N GLN A 2 6.04 5.93 22.45
CA GLN A 2 6.52 7.29 22.20
C GLN A 2 5.69 7.94 21.08
N GLU A 3 5.25 9.18 21.28
CA GLU A 3 4.61 9.96 20.22
C GLU A 3 5.59 10.15 19.05
N GLY A 4 5.10 10.03 17.82
CA GLY A 4 5.95 10.05 16.62
C GLY A 4 6.74 8.77 16.34
N LEU A 5 6.62 7.70 17.14
CA LEU A 5 7.31 6.43 16.86
C LEU A 5 6.89 5.87 15.51
N LYS A 6 7.85 5.74 14.59
CA LYS A 6 7.65 5.14 13.27
C LYS A 6 7.52 3.63 13.38
N ARG A 7 6.42 3.09 12.87
CA ARG A 7 6.14 1.65 12.82
C ARG A 7 6.47 1.09 11.45
N ILE A 8 6.70 -0.22 11.39
CA ILE A 8 7.05 -0.92 10.15
C ILE A 8 5.86 -1.78 9.73
N ALA A 9 5.50 -1.72 8.45
CA ALA A 9 4.43 -2.51 7.85
C ALA A 9 4.84 -3.00 6.46
N THR A 10 4.00 -3.85 5.89
CA THR A 10 4.08 -4.27 4.50
C THR A 10 2.75 -4.07 3.80
N MET A 11 2.83 -3.90 2.49
CA MET A 11 1.68 -3.78 1.60
C MET A 11 1.94 -4.66 0.38
N VAL A 12 0.97 -5.48 0.02
CA VAL A 12 1.06 -6.43 -1.09
C VAL A 12 -0.05 -6.12 -2.09
N VAL A 13 0.35 -5.65 -3.25
CA VAL A 13 -0.57 -5.46 -4.38
C VAL A 13 -0.77 -6.79 -5.07
N LEU A 14 -1.95 -7.38 -4.90
CA LEU A 14 -2.36 -8.59 -5.61
C LEU A 14 -3.00 -8.21 -6.94
N ARG A 15 -2.46 -8.72 -8.04
CA ARG A 15 -2.84 -8.33 -9.39
C ARG A 15 -3.24 -9.53 -10.22
N HIS A 16 -4.35 -9.42 -10.95
CA HIS A 16 -4.71 -10.31 -12.04
C HIS A 16 -4.96 -9.47 -13.28
N GLU A 17 -4.17 -9.68 -14.33
CA GLU A 17 -4.20 -8.86 -15.56
C GLU A 17 -4.13 -7.35 -15.29
N ASP A 18 -5.23 -6.59 -15.48
CA ASP A 18 -5.31 -5.14 -15.22
C ASP A 18 -6.25 -4.81 -14.03
N ALA A 19 -6.50 -5.78 -13.16
CA ALA A 19 -7.28 -5.61 -11.94
C ALA A 19 -6.45 -5.89 -10.69
N PHE A 20 -6.84 -5.23 -9.60
CA PHE A 20 -6.21 -5.34 -8.28
C PHE A 20 -7.21 -5.87 -7.27
N LEU A 21 -6.80 -6.81 -6.42
CA LEU A 21 -7.61 -7.25 -5.29
C LEU A 21 -7.33 -6.32 -4.11
N LEU A 22 -8.30 -5.48 -3.77
CA LEU A 22 -8.20 -4.48 -2.71
C LEU A 22 -9.18 -4.77 -1.57
N LEU A 23 -8.76 -4.45 -0.36
CA LEU A 23 -9.55 -4.55 0.87
C LEU A 23 -10.25 -3.21 1.13
N GLU A 24 -11.57 -3.18 1.07
CA GLU A 24 -12.38 -2.12 1.65
C GLU A 24 -12.39 -2.32 3.17
N ARG A 25 -11.59 -1.51 3.88
CA ARG A 25 -11.36 -1.69 5.32
C ARG A 25 -12.56 -1.27 6.15
N ASN A 26 -12.90 -2.06 7.16
CA ASN A 26 -13.91 -1.73 8.16
C ASN A 26 -13.33 -1.01 9.39
N LYS A 27 -12.00 -0.92 9.51
CA LYS A 27 -11.29 -0.45 10.71
C LYS A 27 -10.36 0.74 10.40
N MET A 28 -10.27 1.67 11.35
CA MET A 28 -9.33 2.81 11.32
C MET A 28 -7.86 2.35 11.25
N PRO A 29 -6.91 3.16 10.70
CA PRO A 29 -7.06 4.55 10.25
C PRO A 29 -7.72 4.75 8.88
N ASN A 30 -8.03 3.68 8.14
CA ASN A 30 -8.50 3.76 6.74
C ASN A 30 -9.90 3.15 6.56
N ALA A 31 -10.79 3.28 7.55
CA ALA A 31 -12.14 2.73 7.44
C ALA A 31 -12.89 3.36 6.24
N GLY A 32 -13.46 2.53 5.39
CA GLY A 32 -14.13 2.92 4.13
C GLY A 32 -13.19 3.20 2.96
N MET A 33 -11.88 3.01 3.12
CA MET A 33 -10.92 3.10 2.02
C MET A 33 -10.54 1.71 1.50
N TYR A 34 -10.26 1.65 0.20
CA TYR A 34 -9.75 0.52 -0.53
C TYR A 34 -8.22 0.58 -0.49
N VAL A 35 -7.60 -0.44 0.11
CA VAL A 35 -6.14 -0.56 0.21
C VAL A 35 -5.69 -1.95 -0.21
N PRO A 36 -4.43 -2.14 -0.61
CA PRO A 36 -3.88 -3.48 -0.77
C PRO A 36 -3.80 -4.20 0.58
N VAL A 37 -3.66 -5.53 0.51
CA VAL A 37 -3.52 -6.37 1.70
C VAL A 37 -2.16 -6.17 2.36
N GLY A 38 -2.06 -6.45 3.65
CA GLY A 38 -0.81 -6.31 4.38
C GLY A 38 -1.02 -5.92 5.84
N GLY A 39 0.08 -5.74 6.54
CA GLY A 39 0.03 -5.51 7.97
C GLY A 39 1.39 -5.23 8.58
N LYS A 40 1.44 -5.25 9.91
CA LYS A 40 2.62 -4.83 10.66
C LYS A 40 3.69 -5.90 10.63
N VAL A 41 4.94 -5.49 10.53
CA VAL A 41 6.08 -6.40 10.71
C VAL A 41 6.17 -6.77 12.19
N GLU A 42 6.14 -8.06 12.48
CA GLU A 42 6.29 -8.57 13.85
C GLU A 42 7.75 -8.58 14.33
N PRO A 43 8.00 -8.66 15.65
CA PRO A 43 9.36 -8.79 16.17
C PRO A 43 10.12 -9.95 15.54
N TYR A 44 11.34 -9.68 15.06
CA TYR A 44 12.22 -10.65 14.40
C TYR A 44 11.71 -11.18 13.05
N GLU A 45 10.62 -10.61 12.51
CA GLU A 45 10.07 -10.96 11.21
C GLU A 45 10.74 -10.13 10.10
N ARG A 46 11.00 -10.76 8.94
CA ARG A 46 11.47 -10.04 7.75
C ARG A 46 10.25 -9.46 7.03
N PRO A 47 10.32 -8.27 6.42
CA PRO A 47 9.19 -7.73 5.67
C PRO A 47 8.63 -8.67 4.60
N ILE A 48 9.47 -9.40 3.88
CA ILE A 48 8.98 -10.37 2.88
C ILE A 48 8.22 -11.55 3.52
N ASP A 49 8.52 -11.91 4.76
CA ASP A 49 7.79 -12.94 5.50
C ASP A 49 6.45 -12.40 6.00
N THR A 50 6.44 -11.16 6.50
CA THR A 50 5.22 -10.42 6.84
C THR A 50 4.27 -10.37 5.63
N ALA A 51 4.79 -10.02 4.45
CA ALA A 51 4.00 -9.94 3.22
C ALA A 51 3.32 -11.27 2.86
N VAL A 52 4.03 -12.39 3.00
CA VAL A 52 3.47 -13.74 2.78
C VAL A 52 2.41 -14.06 3.83
N ARG A 53 2.72 -13.85 5.11
CA ARG A 53 1.82 -14.15 6.23
C ARG A 53 0.52 -13.35 6.14
N GLU A 54 0.61 -12.03 6.02
CA GLU A 54 -0.55 -11.13 5.94
C GLU A 54 -1.42 -11.43 4.71
N THR A 55 -0.81 -11.73 3.56
CA THR A 55 -1.57 -12.18 2.39
C THR A 55 -2.38 -13.43 2.69
N ALA A 56 -1.78 -14.42 3.34
CA ALA A 56 -2.47 -15.65 3.72
C ALA A 56 -3.55 -15.42 4.78
N GLU A 57 -3.31 -14.56 5.77
CA GLU A 57 -4.28 -14.25 6.84
C GLU A 57 -5.49 -13.48 6.32
N GLU A 58 -5.28 -12.46 5.47
CA GLU A 58 -6.36 -11.59 4.99
C GLU A 58 -7.13 -12.18 3.82
N THR A 59 -6.51 -13.07 3.02
CA THR A 59 -7.12 -13.57 1.78
C THR A 59 -7.19 -15.10 1.67
N GLY A 60 -6.49 -15.84 2.53
CA GLY A 60 -6.30 -17.28 2.38
C GLY A 60 -5.37 -17.69 1.22
N ILE A 61 -4.93 -16.76 0.38
CA ILE A 61 -4.04 -17.03 -0.77
C ILE A 61 -2.64 -17.36 -0.26
N GLN A 62 -2.13 -18.51 -0.68
CA GLN A 62 -0.79 -18.97 -0.32
C GLN A 62 0.23 -18.53 -1.38
N LEU A 63 1.09 -17.58 -1.01
CA LEU A 63 2.21 -17.15 -1.84
C LEU A 63 3.54 -17.61 -1.23
N THR A 64 4.51 -17.93 -2.07
CA THR A 64 5.91 -18.05 -1.65
C THR A 64 6.65 -16.73 -1.85
N ARG A 65 7.82 -16.60 -1.21
CA ARG A 65 8.67 -15.39 -1.35
C ARG A 65 9.04 -15.11 -2.81
N GLU A 66 9.24 -16.16 -3.61
CA GLU A 66 9.63 -16.07 -5.02
C GLU A 66 8.51 -15.53 -5.92
N GLN A 67 7.26 -15.58 -5.45
CA GLN A 67 6.10 -15.01 -6.15
C GLN A 67 5.91 -13.51 -5.84
N LEU A 68 6.59 -12.99 -4.81
CA LEU A 68 6.57 -11.57 -4.46
C LEU A 68 7.68 -10.83 -5.19
N THR A 69 7.32 -9.78 -5.92
CA THR A 69 8.27 -8.82 -6.47
C THR A 69 8.32 -7.61 -5.55
N TYR A 70 9.53 -7.23 -5.12
CA TYR A 70 9.73 -6.00 -4.35
C TYR A 70 9.53 -4.78 -5.24
N GLY A 71 8.63 -3.89 -4.84
CA GLY A 71 8.35 -2.63 -5.54
C GLY A 71 9.15 -1.46 -4.99
N GLY A 72 9.22 -1.32 -3.67
CA GLY A 72 9.81 -0.14 -3.06
C GLY A 72 9.43 0.04 -1.60
N VAL A 73 9.65 1.26 -1.11
CA VAL A 73 9.23 1.66 0.24
C VAL A 73 8.42 2.95 0.19
N LEU A 74 7.50 3.08 1.14
CA LEU A 74 6.82 4.31 1.47
C LEU A 74 7.17 4.69 2.92
N THR A 75 7.67 5.89 3.11
CA THR A 75 7.85 6.51 4.43
C THR A 75 6.74 7.53 4.64
N GLU A 76 5.98 7.40 5.72
CA GLU A 76 4.95 8.37 6.10
C GLU A 76 5.30 9.03 7.42
N THR A 77 5.32 10.36 7.44
CA THR A 77 5.72 11.16 8.60
C THR A 77 4.63 12.17 8.94
N SER A 78 4.23 12.21 10.21
CA SER A 78 3.26 13.19 10.73
C SER A 78 3.62 13.62 12.16
N PRO A 79 3.14 14.79 12.63
CA PRO A 79 3.33 15.24 14.00
C PRO A 79 2.41 14.52 15.01
N VAL A 80 1.70 13.46 14.61
CA VAL A 80 0.79 12.68 15.47
C VAL A 80 1.20 11.20 15.50
N HIS A 81 0.39 10.29 16.06
CA HIS A 81 0.73 8.87 16.14
C HIS A 81 0.81 8.13 14.79
N TYR A 82 0.47 8.77 13.67
CA TYR A 82 0.51 8.19 12.33
C TYR A 82 1.90 8.33 11.72
N ASN A 83 2.75 7.31 11.88
CA ASN A 83 4.10 7.31 11.36
C ASN A 83 4.48 5.90 10.91
N TRP A 84 4.80 5.73 9.62
CA TRP A 84 5.02 4.42 9.02
C TRP A 84 6.27 4.37 8.14
N LEU A 85 6.87 3.18 8.06
CA LEU A 85 7.73 2.72 6.99
C LEU A 85 7.07 1.45 6.44
N CYS A 86 6.60 1.51 5.20
CA CYS A 86 5.90 0.42 4.55
C CYS A 86 6.78 -0.17 3.43
N PHE A 87 7.01 -1.48 3.48
CA PHE A 87 7.64 -2.21 2.38
C PHE A 87 6.57 -2.67 1.39
N ILE A 88 6.74 -2.31 0.13
CA ILE A 88 5.75 -2.56 -0.91
C ILE A 88 6.18 -3.73 -1.78
N PHE A 89 5.27 -4.68 -1.95
CA PHE A 89 5.41 -5.83 -2.83
C PHE A 89 4.25 -5.89 -3.82
N ILE A 90 4.46 -6.60 -4.93
CA ILE A 90 3.42 -6.94 -5.90
C ILE A 90 3.52 -8.44 -6.24
N ALA A 91 2.38 -9.09 -6.40
CA ALA A 91 2.28 -10.46 -6.89
C ALA A 91 1.22 -10.56 -7.99
N ALA A 92 1.61 -11.21 -9.10
CA ALA A 92 0.64 -11.64 -10.10
C ALA A 92 0.02 -12.97 -9.63
N ILE A 93 -1.31 -13.01 -9.60
CA ILE A 93 -2.08 -14.18 -9.16
C ILE A 93 -3.15 -14.56 -10.19
N GLU A 94 -3.62 -15.79 -10.11
CA GLU A 94 -4.84 -16.20 -10.81
C GLU A 94 -6.06 -15.51 -10.21
N TRP A 95 -7.10 -15.36 -11.03
CA TRP A 95 -8.36 -14.80 -10.55
C TRP A 95 -8.98 -15.72 -9.50
N VAL A 96 -9.36 -15.14 -8.38
CA VAL A 96 -10.10 -15.84 -7.31
C VAL A 96 -11.37 -15.07 -6.97
N PRO A 97 -12.48 -15.75 -6.63
CA PRO A 97 -13.59 -15.08 -5.97
C PRO A 97 -13.08 -14.36 -4.71
N PRO A 98 -13.48 -13.10 -4.44
CA PRO A 98 -13.01 -12.40 -3.27
C PRO A 98 -13.29 -13.20 -1.99
N PRO A 99 -12.25 -13.57 -1.23
CA PRO A 99 -12.39 -14.39 -0.04
C PRO A 99 -12.96 -13.57 1.13
N PRO A 100 -13.52 -14.22 2.16
CA PRO A 100 -13.89 -13.53 3.38
C PRO A 100 -12.64 -12.99 4.10
N CYS A 101 -12.76 -11.81 4.71
CA CYS A 101 -11.70 -11.16 5.47
C CYS A 101 -12.28 -10.53 6.75
N ASP A 102 -11.61 -10.68 7.89
CA ASP A 102 -12.07 -10.11 9.17
C ASP A 102 -11.78 -8.60 9.30
N GLU A 103 -11.00 -8.03 8.37
CA GLU A 103 -10.60 -6.62 8.35
C GLU A 103 -11.47 -5.76 7.42
N GLY A 104 -12.29 -6.37 6.57
CA GLY A 104 -12.97 -5.66 5.50
C GLY A 104 -13.63 -6.58 4.47
N THR A 105 -14.00 -6.00 3.32
CA THR A 105 -14.49 -6.77 2.16
C THR A 105 -13.47 -6.66 1.04
N LEU A 106 -13.12 -7.78 0.42
CA LEU A 106 -12.20 -7.78 -0.73
C LEU A 106 -12.96 -7.54 -2.03
N HIS A 107 -12.38 -6.72 -2.90
CA HIS A 107 -12.95 -6.34 -4.19
C HIS A 107 -11.88 -6.39 -5.28
N TRP A 108 -12.23 -6.97 -6.42
CA TRP A 108 -11.45 -6.75 -7.63
C TRP A 108 -11.81 -5.38 -8.21
N VAL A 109 -10.83 -4.48 -8.24
CA VAL A 109 -10.95 -3.14 -8.80
C VAL A 109 -10.12 -3.07 -10.08
N PRO A 110 -10.74 -2.83 -11.26
CA PRO A 110 -9.98 -2.63 -12.49
C PRO A 110 -9.15 -1.36 -12.38
N ARG A 111 -7.98 -1.31 -13.02
CA ARG A 111 -7.10 -0.13 -13.04
C ARG A 111 -7.85 1.14 -13.42
N SER A 112 -8.75 1.06 -14.40
CA SER A 112 -9.57 2.19 -14.86
C SER A 112 -10.51 2.75 -13.78
N GLY A 113 -10.88 1.95 -12.79
CA GLY A 113 -11.77 2.33 -11.68
C GLY A 113 -11.05 2.67 -10.37
N LEU A 114 -9.71 2.59 -10.31
CA LEU A 114 -8.95 2.92 -9.10
C LEU A 114 -9.19 4.35 -8.62
N LEU A 115 -9.42 5.30 -9.53
CA LEU A 115 -9.70 6.69 -9.20
C LEU A 115 -11.14 6.94 -8.75
N ASP A 116 -12.02 5.94 -8.94
CA ASP A 116 -13.45 6.04 -8.61
C ASP A 116 -13.77 5.45 -7.22
N VAL A 117 -12.80 4.75 -6.60
CA VAL A 117 -12.93 4.22 -5.24
C VAL A 117 -12.11 5.05 -4.25
N PRO A 118 -12.55 5.20 -2.99
CA PRO A 118 -11.77 5.92 -1.99
C PRO A 118 -10.48 5.15 -1.68
N THR A 119 -9.33 5.71 -2.02
CA THR A 119 -8.00 5.18 -1.64
C THR A 119 -7.23 6.21 -0.81
N PRO A 120 -6.21 5.80 -0.04
CA PRO A 120 -5.23 6.72 0.48
C PRO A 120 -4.61 7.59 -0.64
N PRO A 121 -4.25 8.85 -0.37
CA PRO A 121 -3.71 9.76 -1.37
C PRO A 121 -2.34 9.32 -1.92
N THR A 122 -1.62 8.47 -1.18
CA THR A 122 -0.31 7.91 -1.55
C THR A 122 -0.40 6.76 -2.54
N ASP A 123 -1.45 5.93 -2.46
CA ASP A 123 -1.60 4.68 -3.20
C ASP A 123 -1.54 4.86 -4.72
N TRP A 124 -2.10 5.95 -5.25
CA TRP A 124 -2.04 6.24 -6.69
C TRP A 124 -0.62 6.24 -7.25
N GLN A 125 0.32 6.87 -6.53
CA GLN A 125 1.72 6.92 -6.96
C GLN A 125 2.36 5.54 -6.89
N ILE A 126 2.02 4.75 -5.85
CA ILE A 126 2.51 3.40 -5.67
C ILE A 126 2.09 2.50 -6.85
N TYR A 127 0.83 2.54 -7.26
CA TYR A 127 0.34 1.77 -8.40
C TYR A 127 1.05 2.17 -9.70
N GLU A 128 1.23 3.46 -9.97
CA GLU A 128 1.94 3.92 -11.17
C GLU A 128 3.39 3.42 -11.22
N TYR A 129 4.13 3.49 -10.10
CA TYR A 129 5.50 2.97 -10.05
C TYR A 129 5.55 1.45 -10.17
N LEU A 130 4.69 0.71 -9.46
CA LEU A 130 4.62 -0.75 -9.57
C LEU A 130 4.35 -1.20 -11.01
N LEU A 131 3.42 -0.53 -11.70
CA LEU A 131 3.07 -0.86 -13.09
C LEU A 131 4.17 -0.49 -14.08
N SER A 132 4.99 0.52 -13.76
CA SER A 132 6.18 0.86 -14.55
C SER A 132 7.34 -0.13 -14.38
N GLY A 133 7.28 -0.99 -13.36
CA GLY A 133 8.36 -1.92 -13.00
C GLY A 133 9.62 -1.23 -12.45
N GLN A 134 9.55 0.05 -12.14
CA GLN A 134 10.66 0.80 -11.55
C GLN A 134 10.62 0.67 -10.02
N PRO A 135 11.74 0.29 -9.37
CA PRO A 135 11.88 0.42 -7.94
C PRO A 135 11.74 1.88 -7.50
N PHE A 136 11.09 2.12 -6.36
CA PHE A 136 10.84 3.46 -5.86
C PHE A 136 11.13 3.59 -4.35
N ALA A 137 11.42 4.81 -3.93
CA ALA A 137 11.39 5.19 -2.52
C ALA A 137 10.54 6.45 -2.36
N LEU A 138 9.35 6.31 -1.78
CA LEU A 138 8.41 7.40 -1.59
C LEU A 138 8.52 7.94 -0.17
N ASP A 139 8.60 9.26 -0.01
CA ASP A 139 8.48 9.96 1.26
C ASP A 139 7.23 10.84 1.24
N ALA A 140 6.36 10.68 2.23
CA ALA A 140 5.08 11.36 2.35
C ALA A 140 5.02 12.11 3.69
N LEU A 141 4.77 13.41 3.60
CA LEU A 141 4.67 14.30 4.75
C LEU A 141 3.21 14.71 4.99
N TYR A 142 2.74 14.56 6.21
CA TYR A 142 1.38 14.90 6.63
C TYR A 142 1.36 15.98 7.71
N ASP A 143 0.27 16.76 7.75
CA ASP A 143 -0.04 17.63 8.89
C ASP A 143 -0.67 16.87 10.07
N ALA A 144 -1.04 17.61 11.13
CA ALA A 144 -1.65 17.04 12.33
C ALA A 144 -3.09 16.54 12.12
N GLN A 145 -3.73 16.90 11.00
CA GLN A 145 -5.06 16.45 10.58
C GLN A 145 -4.98 15.29 9.57
N LEU A 146 -3.77 14.79 9.28
CA LEU A 146 -3.49 13.75 8.28
C LEU A 146 -3.83 14.17 6.85
N ASN A 147 -3.76 15.47 6.54
CA ASN A 147 -3.71 15.91 5.15
C ASN A 147 -2.30 15.72 4.60
N LEU A 148 -2.19 15.09 3.43
CA LEU A 148 -0.92 14.97 2.71
C LEU A 148 -0.47 16.37 2.25
N LEU A 149 0.73 16.77 2.64
CA LEU A 149 1.33 18.06 2.30
C LEU A 149 2.27 17.96 1.10
N GLU A 150 3.16 16.97 1.14
CA GLU A 150 4.15 16.69 0.10
C GLU A 150 4.33 15.19 -0.02
N MET A 151 4.57 14.73 -1.25
CA MET A 151 5.10 13.40 -1.49
C MET A 151 6.23 13.49 -2.50
N ARG A 152 7.37 12.89 -2.18
CA ARG A 152 8.59 12.88 -3.00
C ARG A 152 8.97 11.45 -3.34
N GLU A 153 9.42 11.22 -4.57
CA GLU A 153 10.16 10.02 -4.94
C GLU A 153 11.65 10.32 -4.79
N GLU A 154 12.29 9.71 -3.81
CA GLU A 154 13.64 10.03 -3.33
C GLU A 154 14.75 9.57 -4.29
N ILE A 155 14.54 8.53 -5.08
CA ILE A 155 15.56 8.03 -6.01
C ILE A 155 15.76 9.02 -7.16
N SER A 156 14.67 9.54 -7.72
CA SER A 156 14.67 10.55 -8.79
C SER A 156 14.70 11.98 -8.27
N GLY A 157 14.38 12.20 -7.00
CA GLY A 157 14.23 13.52 -6.38
C GLY A 157 12.95 14.27 -6.78
N LYS A 158 12.02 13.62 -7.50
CA LYS A 158 10.80 14.24 -8.03
C LYS A 158 9.75 14.43 -6.94
N VAL A 159 9.15 15.62 -6.85
CA VAL A 159 7.91 15.82 -6.09
C VAL A 159 6.74 15.25 -6.89
N VAL A 160 6.04 14.27 -6.31
CA VAL A 160 4.90 13.56 -6.92
C VAL A 160 3.54 13.98 -6.32
N PHE A 161 3.54 14.72 -5.21
CA PHE A 161 2.36 15.40 -4.66
C PHE A 161 2.74 16.77 -4.04
N PRO A 162 1.92 17.83 -4.23
CA PRO A 162 0.73 17.87 -5.07
C PRO A 162 1.11 17.71 -6.56
N GLN A 163 0.31 16.96 -7.32
CA GLN A 163 0.53 16.89 -8.76
C GLN A 163 0.27 18.28 -9.34
N ASN A 164 1.29 18.92 -9.91
CA ASN A 164 1.07 20.04 -10.83
C ASN A 164 0.21 19.48 -11.97
N ARG A 165 -1.10 19.76 -11.95
CA ARG A 165 -2.04 19.34 -13.00
C ARG A 165 -1.80 20.07 -14.33
N ASP A 166 -0.80 20.93 -14.40
CA ASP A 166 -0.49 21.81 -15.55
C ASP A 166 0.37 21.16 -16.64
N SER A 167 0.54 19.82 -16.64
CA SER A 167 1.30 19.12 -17.68
C SER A 167 0.60 17.87 -18.20
N ARG A 168 -0.66 18.02 -18.64
CA ARG A 168 -1.30 17.11 -19.59
C ARG A 168 -1.54 17.83 -20.91
#